data_AF-A0A950HZ44-F1
#
_entry.id   AF-A0A950HZ44-F1
#
_cell.length_a   1.000
_cell.length_b   1.000
_cell.length_c   1.000
_cell.angle_alpha   90.00
_cell.angle_beta   90.00
_cell.angle_gamma   90.00
#
_symmetry.space_group_name_H-M   'P 1'
#
loop_
_entity.id
_entity.type
_entity.pdbx_description
1 polymer ?
#
loop_
_entity_poly.entity_id
_entity_poly.type
_entity_poly.pdbx_seq_one_letter_code
_entity_poly.pdbx_strand_id
1 'polypeptide(L)' 'MQPLSCLRTEADYEAALAEIESFFENEPKPHTAEAARFDLLATLIEDYECRHWPIEHAT' A
#
# COMPACT_ATOMS: atom_id res chain seq x y z
N MET A 1 9.32 12.47 -2.79
CA MET A 1 8.97 11.07 -2.43
C MET A 1 9.50 10.80 -1.04
N GLN A 2 8.62 10.56 -0.08
CA GLN A 2 9.04 10.14 1.26
C GLN A 2 9.50 8.68 1.23
N PRO A 3 10.48 8.30 2.07
CA PRO A 3 10.89 6.91 2.21
C PRO A 3 9.74 6.09 2.79
N LEU A 4 9.31 5.06 2.07
CA LEU A 4 8.30 4.11 2.54
C LEU A 4 8.95 3.15 3.54
N SER A 5 8.52 3.25 4.80
CA SER A 5 8.84 2.29 5.86
C SER A 5 7.61 1.44 6.17
N CYS A 6 7.77 0.37 6.95
CA CYS A 6 6.66 -0.45 7.43
C CYS A 6 5.54 0.44 8.00
N LEU A 7 4.29 0.16 7.61
CA LEU A 7 3.12 0.83 8.17
C LEU A 7 2.92 0.31 9.60
N ARG A 8 2.88 1.23 10.57
CA ARG A 8 2.82 0.91 12.00
C ARG A 8 1.60 1.51 12.69
N THR A 9 1.05 2.57 12.12
CA THR A 9 -0.10 3.30 12.65
C THR A 9 -1.18 3.43 11.60
N GLU A 10 -2.41 3.69 12.04
CA GLU A 10 -3.53 3.96 11.14
C GLU A 10 -3.26 5.17 10.23
N ALA A 11 -2.56 6.18 10.74
CA ALA A 11 -2.18 7.34 9.93
C ALA A 11 -1.19 6.99 8.80
N ASP A 12 -0.28 6.03 9.03
CA ASP A 12 0.60 5.54 7.96
C ASP A 12 -0.21 4.78 6.91
N TYR A 13 -1.18 3.98 7.35
CA TYR A 13 -2.09 3.21 6.49
C TYR A 13 -2.97 4.13 5.63
N GLU A 14 -3.64 5.12 6.22
CA GLU A 14 -4.44 6.11 5.48
C GLU A 14 -3.60 6.90 4.47
N ALA A 15 -2.37 7.29 4.84
CA ALA A 15 -1.47 7.96 3.91
C ALA A 15 -1.05 7.07 2.73
N ALA A 16 -0.80 5.78 2.99
CA ALA A 16 -0.49 4.80 1.95
C ALA A 16 -1.70 4.56 1.02
N LEU A 17 -2.92 4.49 1.57
CA LEU A 17 -4.15 4.39 0.79
C LEU A 17 -4.35 5.61 -0.13
N ALA A 18 -4.24 6.82 0.41
CA ALA A 18 -4.38 8.04 -0.38
C ALA A 18 -3.34 8.11 -1.51
N GLU A 19 -2.12 7.63 -1.26
CA GLU A 19 -1.09 7.59 -2.29
C GLU A 19 -1.36 6.53 -3.36
N ILE A 20 -1.70 5.30 -2.96
CA ILE A 20 -1.95 4.22 -3.94
C ILE A 20 -3.17 4.51 -4.81
N GLU A 21 -4.20 5.17 -4.26
CA GLU A 21 -5.38 5.60 -5.01
C GLU A 21 -5.04 6.54 -6.18
N SER A 22 -4.06 7.42 -6.00
CA SER A 22 -3.64 8.35 -7.07
C SER A 22 -3.09 7.64 -8.31
N PHE A 23 -2.54 6.43 -8.14
CA PHE A 23 -2.06 5.59 -9.24
C PHE A 23 -3.19 4.90 -10.00
N PHE A 24 -4.41 4.80 -9.46
CA PHE A 24 -5.55 4.28 -10.24
C PHE A 24 -6.06 5.28 -11.27
N GLU A 25 -5.97 6.58 -10.98
CA GLU A 25 -6.27 7.63 -11.96
C GLU A 25 -5.15 7.78 -12.99
N ASN A 26 -3.89 7.60 -12.55
CA ASN A 26 -2.70 7.75 -13.37
C ASN A 26 -1.82 6.50 -13.27
N GLU A 27 -2.23 5.47 -13.99
CA GLU A 27 -1.57 4.16 -13.95
C GLU A 27 -0.07 4.28 -14.30
N PRO A 28 0.83 3.81 -13.41
CA PRO A 28 2.26 3.81 -13.67
C PRO A 28 2.61 2.95 -14.88
N LYS A 29 3.53 3.43 -15.72
CA LYS A 29 4.08 2.58 -16.78
C LYS A 29 4.96 1.48 -16.19
N PRO A 30 4.95 0.28 -16.76
CA PRO A 30 5.85 -0.79 -16.34
C PRO A 30 7.31 -0.36 -16.36
N HIS A 31 8.11 -0.94 -15.45
CA HIS A 31 9.55 -0.69 -15.32
C HIS A 31 9.94 0.77 -14.98
N THR A 32 9.03 1.52 -14.36
CA THR A 32 9.29 2.87 -13.83
C THR A 32 9.45 2.85 -12.31
N ALA A 33 9.97 3.95 -11.75
CA ALA A 33 10.09 4.10 -10.30
C ALA A 33 8.72 4.19 -9.63
N GLU A 34 7.73 4.75 -10.34
CA GLU A 34 6.34 4.85 -9.94
C GLU A 34 5.69 3.46 -9.86
N ALA A 35 5.93 2.59 -10.85
CA ALA A 35 5.46 1.21 -10.80
C ALA A 35 6.06 0.44 -9.61
N ALA A 36 7.37 0.56 -9.39
CA ALA A 36 8.01 -0.05 -8.22
C ALA A 36 7.45 0.49 -6.88
N ARG A 37 7.03 1.77 -6.86
CA ARG A 37 6.40 2.38 -5.68
C ARG A 37 4.97 1.88 -5.47
N PHE A 38 4.20 1.71 -6.54
CA PHE A 38 2.86 1.11 -6.50
C PHE A 38 2.91 -0.31 -5.93
N ASP A 39 3.81 -1.15 -6.44
CA ASP A 39 3.99 -2.54 -5.95
C ASP A 39 4.37 -2.57 -4.46
N LEU A 40 5.24 -1.64 -4.04
CA LEU A 40 5.65 -1.52 -2.65
C LEU A 40 4.49 -1.08 -1.74
N LEU A 41 3.70 -0.09 -2.17
CA LEU A 41 2.52 0.37 -1.42
C LEU A 41 1.51 -0.77 -1.24
N ALA A 42 1.20 -1.51 -2.30
CA ALA A 42 0.29 -2.64 -2.25
C ALA A 42 0.76 -3.69 -1.22
N THR A 43 2.04 -4.06 -1.26
CA THR A 43 2.64 -5.03 -0.34
C THR A 43 2.55 -4.56 1.13
N LEU A 44 2.82 -3.27 1.38
CA LEU A 44 2.82 -2.72 2.73
C LEU A 44 1.41 -2.59 3.31
N ILE A 45 0.44 -2.25 2.47
CA ILE A 45 -0.99 -2.19 2.82
C ILE A 45 -1.48 -3.59 3.19
N GLU A 46 -1.21 -4.59 2.35
CA GLU A 46 -1.60 -6.00 2.61
C GLU A 46 -1.01 -6.51 3.94
N ASP A 47 0.29 -6.26 4.19
CA ASP A 47 0.94 -6.66 5.44
C ASP A 47 0.34 -5.95 6.66
N TYR A 48 -0.05 -4.68 6.55
CA TYR A 48 -0.74 -3.98 7.63
C TYR A 48 -2.12 -4.56 7.89
N GLU A 49 -2.90 -4.79 6.84
CA GLU A 49 -4.25 -5.36 6.93
C GLU A 49 -4.23 -6.76 7.52
N CYS A 50 -3.30 -7.63 7.12
CA CYS A 50 -3.16 -8.97 7.68
C CYS A 50 -2.88 -8.96 9.20
N ARG A 51 -2.17 -7.94 9.70
CA ARG A 51 -1.85 -7.78 11.12
C ARG A 51 -2.99 -7.21 11.95
N HIS A 52 -3.81 -6.33 11.37
CA HIS A 52 -4.86 -5.58 12.10
C HIS A 52 -6.27 -6.11 11.87
N TRP A 53 -6.55 -6.65 10.69
CA TRP A 53 -7.83 -7.19 10.26
C TRP A 53 -7.64 -8.57 9.64
N PRO A 54 -7.27 -9.59 10.44
CA PRO A 54 -7.12 -10.94 9.93
C PRO A 54 -8.45 -11.43 9.36
N ILE A 55 -8.45 -11.91 8.12
CA ILE A 55 -9.63 -12.52 7.51
C ILE A 55 -9.87 -13.84 8.23
N GLU A 56 -10.96 -13.93 8.99
CA GLU A 56 -11.42 -15.22 9.51
C GLU A 56 -11.88 -16.08 8.34
N HIS A 57 -11.20 -17.20 8.11
CA HIS A 57 -11.72 -18.23 7.24
C HIS A 57 -12.97 -18.83 7.89
N ALA A 58 -14.13 -18.66 7.25
CA ALA A 58 -15.34 -19.38 7.63
C ALA A 58 -15.03 -20.89 7.58
N THR A 59 -14.94 -21.51 8.75
CA THR A 59 -14.72 -22.95 8.92
C THR A 59 -16.03 -23.70 8.76
#